data_AF-A0A1H8CYN7-F1
#
_entry.id   AF-A0A1H8CYN7-F1
#
_cell.length_a   1.000
_cell.length_b   1.000
_cell.length_c   1.000
_cell.angle_alpha   90.00
_cell.angle_beta   90.00
_cell.angle_gamma   90.00
#
_symmetry.space_group_name_H-M   'P 1'
#
loop_
_entity.id
_entity.type
_entity.pdbx_description
1 polymer ?
#
loop_
_entity_poly.entity_id
_entity_poly.type
_entity_poly.pdbx_seq_one_letter_code
_entity_poly.pdbx_strand_id
1 'polypeptide(L)'
;MSAQWSPATEENFSHKRKRIPPKPQAQDPFADSRQALIHDLEQRCAILEERYNKQTEKLENFHLQMQKAKSERIQLQNKIKGVIQHISATMDQSAIPGAAIKNIPLEQEVAVLKWKLTVIEKYMKGIFPELLNPEK
;
A
#
# COMPACT_ATOMS: atom_id res chain seq x y z
N MET A 1 24.06 -85.48 -75.59
CA MET A 1 23.43 -84.34 -76.27
C MET A 1 23.26 -83.23 -75.26
N SER A 2 23.92 -82.11 -75.54
CA SER A 2 24.11 -80.95 -74.67
C SER A 2 22.86 -80.08 -74.58
N ALA A 3 22.56 -79.58 -73.38
CA ALA A 3 21.82 -78.34 -73.19
C ALA A 3 22.39 -77.62 -71.97
N GLN A 4 23.28 -76.66 -72.24
CA GLN A 4 23.81 -75.70 -71.26
C GLN A 4 22.66 -74.84 -70.73
N TRP A 5 22.38 -74.93 -69.44
CA TRP A 5 21.58 -73.93 -68.75
C TRP A 5 22.50 -72.81 -68.29
N SER A 6 22.37 -71.64 -68.92
CA SER A 6 23.02 -70.40 -68.46
C SER A 6 22.18 -69.77 -67.35
N PRO A 7 22.77 -69.34 -66.22
CA PRO A 7 22.03 -68.66 -65.18
C PRO A 7 21.75 -67.23 -65.63
N ALA A 8 20.46 -66.86 -65.70
CA ALA A 8 20.07 -65.47 -65.86
C ALA A 8 20.51 -64.72 -64.59
N THR A 9 21.44 -63.78 -64.78
CA THR A 9 21.97 -62.85 -63.79
C THR A 9 20.85 -62.12 -63.06
N GLU A 10 20.91 -62.13 -61.73
CA GLU A 10 20.11 -61.27 -60.85
C GLU A 10 20.32 -59.80 -61.23
N GLU A 11 19.33 -59.21 -61.89
CA GLU A 11 19.27 -57.76 -62.06
C GLU A 11 19.03 -57.12 -60.69
N ASN A 12 20.13 -56.69 -60.07
CA ASN A 12 20.14 -55.76 -58.95
C ASN A 12 19.50 -54.43 -59.39
N PHE A 13 18.18 -54.31 -59.26
CA PHE A 13 17.49 -53.03 -59.36
C PHE A 13 17.83 -52.16 -58.15
N SER A 14 18.99 -51.49 -58.23
CA SER A 14 19.37 -50.40 -57.33
C SER A 14 18.36 -49.25 -57.51
N HIS A 15 17.28 -49.28 -56.74
CA HIS A 15 16.35 -48.16 -56.62
C HIS A 15 17.04 -47.05 -55.82
N LYS A 16 17.98 -46.34 -56.44
CA LYS A 16 18.46 -45.05 -55.93
C LYS A 16 17.28 -44.10 -55.99
N ARG A 17 16.54 -43.97 -54.88
CA ARG A 17 15.51 -42.93 -54.71
C ARG A 17 16.18 -41.59 -55.04
N LYS A 18 15.72 -40.93 -56.12
CA LYS A 18 16.14 -39.56 -56.43
C LYS A 18 15.75 -38.69 -55.22
N ARG A 19 16.73 -38.06 -54.56
CA ARG A 19 16.46 -37.06 -53.53
C ARG A 19 15.63 -35.96 -54.17
N ILE A 20 14.41 -35.76 -53.67
CA ILE A 20 13.59 -34.61 -54.03
C ILE A 20 14.37 -33.38 -53.55
N PRO A 21 14.66 -32.38 -54.41
CA PRO A 21 15.23 -31.12 -53.94
C PRO A 21 14.30 -30.55 -52.86
N PRO A 22 14.81 -30.07 -51.72
CA PRO A 22 13.96 -29.43 -50.73
C PRO A 22 13.19 -28.31 -51.44
N LYS A 23 11.85 -28.39 -51.44
CA LYS A 23 11.04 -27.26 -51.89
C LYS A 23 11.51 -26.05 -51.10
N PRO A 24 11.79 -24.89 -51.74
CA PRO A 24 12.06 -23.69 -50.99
C PRO A 24 10.90 -23.50 -50.02
N GLN A 25 11.19 -23.47 -48.73
CA GLN A 25 10.19 -23.13 -47.73
C GLN A 25 9.62 -21.78 -48.16
N ALA A 26 8.33 -21.72 -48.43
CA ALA A 26 7.68 -20.45 -48.64
C ALA A 26 7.91 -19.65 -47.36
N GLN A 27 8.81 -18.65 -47.42
CA GLN A 27 8.91 -17.66 -46.36
C GLN A 27 7.51 -17.08 -46.23
N ASP A 28 6.91 -17.23 -45.06
CA ASP A 28 5.60 -16.64 -44.81
C ASP A 28 5.75 -15.12 -44.95
N PRO A 29 5.17 -14.49 -45.98
CA PRO A 29 5.41 -13.08 -46.29
C PRO A 29 4.87 -12.14 -45.20
N PHE A 30 4.16 -12.68 -44.21
CA PHE A 30 3.63 -11.93 -43.06
C PHE A 30 4.39 -12.19 -41.76
N ALA A 31 5.47 -12.99 -41.76
CA ALA A 31 6.25 -13.28 -40.56
C ALA A 31 6.82 -12.02 -39.90
N ASP A 32 7.38 -11.10 -40.70
CA ASP A 32 7.94 -9.83 -40.24
C ASP A 32 6.86 -8.92 -39.65
N SER A 33 5.66 -8.91 -40.26
CA SER A 33 4.51 -8.15 -39.75
C SER A 33 4.00 -8.68 -38.41
N ARG A 34 4.03 -10.01 -38.20
CA ARG A 34 3.63 -10.62 -36.92
C ARG A 34 4.66 -10.38 -35.83
N GLN A 35 5.95 -10.43 -36.15
CA GLN A 35 7.02 -10.11 -35.19
C GLN A 35 6.98 -8.65 -34.76
N ALA A 36 6.75 -7.72 -35.70
CA ALA A 36 6.57 -6.30 -35.37
C ALA A 36 5.36 -6.07 -34.46
N LEU A 37 4.24 -6.77 -34.71
CA LEU A 37 3.05 -6.70 -33.86
C LEU A 37 3.31 -7.27 -32.46
N ILE A 38 3.99 -8.40 -32.35
CA ILE A 38 4.35 -9.01 -31.06
C ILE A 38 5.24 -8.05 -30.26
N HIS A 39 6.25 -7.46 -30.89
CA HIS A 39 7.13 -6.49 -30.24
C HIS A 39 6.35 -5.24 -29.76
N ASP A 40 5.45 -4.68 -30.57
CA ASP A 40 4.60 -3.55 -30.15
C ASP A 40 3.69 -3.94 -28.97
N LEU A 41 3.13 -5.15 -28.99
CA LEU A 41 2.32 -5.67 -27.88
C LEU A 41 3.15 -5.87 -26.60
N GLU A 42 4.35 -6.45 -26.70
CA GLU A 42 5.28 -6.62 -25.58
C GLU A 42 5.66 -5.27 -24.97
N GLN A 43 5.96 -4.27 -25.82
CA GLN A 43 6.28 -2.93 -25.37
C GLN A 43 5.08 -2.26 -24.65
N ARG A 44 3.87 -2.41 -25.19
CA ARG A 44 2.65 -1.91 -24.53
C ARG A 44 2.39 -2.61 -23.21
N CYS A 45 2.60 -3.93 -23.12
CA CYS A 45 2.49 -4.68 -21.87
C CYS A 45 3.49 -4.17 -20.83
N ALA A 46 4.76 -3.98 -21.20
CA ALA A 46 5.77 -3.44 -20.31
C ALA A 46 5.41 -2.02 -19.79
N ILE A 47 4.91 -1.15 -20.67
CA ILE A 47 4.45 0.20 -20.27
C ILE A 47 3.25 0.11 -19.32
N LEU A 48 2.31 -0.80 -19.57
CA LEU A 48 1.15 -1.00 -18.69
C LEU A 48 1.57 -1.54 -17.33
N GLU A 49 2.50 -2.49 -17.29
CA GLU A 49 3.04 -3.07 -16.06
C GLU A 49 3.77 -2.00 -15.23
N GLU A 50 4.60 -1.16 -15.86
CA GLU A 50 5.26 -0.05 -15.18
C GLU A 50 4.26 0.95 -14.60
N ARG A 51 3.21 1.28 -15.36
CA ARG A 51 2.13 2.18 -14.88
C ARG A 51 1.35 1.55 -13.74
N TYR A 52 1.05 0.27 -13.82
CA TYR A 52 0.37 -0.48 -12.76
C TYR A 52 1.19 -0.44 -11.48
N ASN A 53 2.49 -0.76 -11.56
CA ASN A 53 3.40 -0.73 -10.41
C ASN A 53 3.46 0.66 -9.77
N LYS A 54 3.58 1.72 -10.58
CA LYS A 54 3.56 3.11 -10.08
C LYS A 54 2.23 3.49 -9.41
N GLN A 55 1.11 2.99 -9.92
CA GLN A 55 -0.20 3.24 -9.31
C GLN A 55 -0.37 2.47 -7.99
N THR A 56 0.10 1.23 -7.93
CA THR A 56 0.10 0.41 -6.71
C THR A 56 0.93 1.09 -5.62
N GLU A 57 2.14 1.55 -5.93
CA GLU A 57 3.00 2.27 -4.97
C GLU A 57 2.33 3.56 -4.45
N LYS A 58 1.65 4.32 -5.33
CA LYS A 58 0.89 5.50 -4.92
C LYS A 58 -0.27 5.14 -3.98
N LEU A 59 -0.97 4.04 -4.27
CA LEU A 59 -2.10 3.58 -3.47
C LEU A 59 -1.62 3.12 -2.08
N GLU A 60 -0.52 2.39 -2.00
CA GLU A 60 0.10 1.97 -0.75
C GLU A 60 0.55 3.16 0.10
N ASN A 61 1.23 4.13 -0.51
CA ASN A 61 1.64 5.37 0.16
C ASN A 61 0.42 6.15 0.68
N PHE A 62 -0.63 6.27 -0.11
CA PHE A 62 -1.88 6.91 0.33
C PHE A 62 -2.51 6.15 1.51
N HIS A 63 -2.52 4.81 1.46
CA HIS A 63 -3.05 3.99 2.53
C HIS A 63 -2.29 4.20 3.85
N LEU A 64 -0.96 4.26 3.79
CA LEU A 64 -0.11 4.54 4.95
C LEU A 64 -0.41 5.93 5.54
N GLN A 65 -0.54 6.95 4.70
CA GLN A 65 -0.90 8.30 5.14
C GLN A 65 -2.28 8.32 5.81
N MET A 66 -3.26 7.60 5.23
CA MET A 66 -4.60 7.48 5.79
C MET A 66 -4.59 6.77 7.16
N GLN A 67 -3.82 5.70 7.31
CA GLN A 67 -3.67 5.01 8.59
C GLN A 67 -3.04 5.91 9.66
N LYS A 68 -1.99 6.66 9.29
CA LYS A 68 -1.36 7.64 10.18
C LYS A 68 -2.35 8.71 10.65
N ALA A 69 -3.06 9.34 9.70
CA ALA A 69 -4.07 10.36 10.02
C ALA A 69 -5.20 9.79 10.89
N LYS A 70 -5.63 8.55 10.65
CA LYS A 70 -6.63 7.87 11.49
C LYS A 70 -6.12 7.66 12.92
N SER A 71 -4.87 7.24 13.09
CA SER A 71 -4.24 7.08 14.40
C SER A 71 -4.17 8.41 15.15
N GLU A 72 -3.68 9.46 14.51
CA GLU A 72 -3.61 10.82 15.08
C GLU A 72 -4.99 11.34 15.49
N ARG A 73 -6.02 11.10 14.66
CA ARG A 73 -7.41 11.44 15.00
C ARG A 73 -7.90 10.73 16.25
N ILE A 74 -7.64 9.42 16.38
CA ILE A 74 -8.04 8.63 17.55
C ILE A 74 -7.31 9.13 18.80
N GLN A 75 -6.00 9.42 18.69
CA GLN A 75 -5.24 9.99 19.80
C GLN A 75 -5.81 11.34 20.25
N LEU A 76 -6.14 12.23 19.30
CA LEU A 76 -6.76 13.52 19.60
C LEU A 76 -8.13 13.35 20.26
N GLN A 77 -8.96 12.45 19.75
CA GLN A 77 -10.27 12.14 20.34
C GLN A 77 -10.14 11.64 21.77
N ASN A 78 -9.17 10.77 22.05
CA ASN A 78 -8.90 10.27 23.40
C ASN A 78 -8.39 11.38 24.32
N LYS A 79 -7.51 12.27 23.85
CA LYS A 79 -7.06 13.45 24.60
C LYS A 79 -8.24 14.35 24.98
N ILE A 80 -9.11 14.68 24.02
CA ILE A 80 -10.31 15.51 24.26
C ILE A 80 -11.25 14.83 25.26
N LYS A 81 -11.49 13.53 25.11
CA LYS A 81 -12.32 12.76 26.05
C LYS A 81 -11.73 12.80 27.47
N GLY A 82 -10.43 12.62 27.61
CA GLY A 82 -9.73 12.72 28.90
C GLY A 82 -9.84 14.11 29.53
N VAL A 83 -9.71 15.16 28.72
CA VAL A 83 -9.92 16.55 29.16
C VAL A 83 -11.35 16.79 29.68
N ILE A 84 -12.36 16.36 28.92
CA ILE A 84 -13.76 16.52 29.35
C ILE A 84 -14.01 15.78 30.67
N GLN A 85 -13.51 14.55 30.79
CA GLN A 85 -13.62 13.77 32.02
C GLN A 85 -12.93 14.45 33.20
N HIS A 86 -11.73 14.99 32.99
CA HIS A 86 -10.98 15.69 34.02
C HIS A 86 -11.68 16.99 34.46
N ILE A 87 -12.22 17.77 33.51
CA ILE A 87 -13.01 18.97 33.81
C ILE A 87 -14.24 18.60 34.63
N SER A 88 -15.00 17.59 34.21
CA SER A 88 -16.18 17.12 34.96
C SER A 88 -15.79 16.73 36.40
N ALA A 89 -14.78 15.87 36.54
CA ALA A 89 -14.31 15.41 37.85
C ALA A 89 -13.80 16.56 38.74
N THR A 90 -13.21 17.60 38.15
CA THR A 90 -12.76 18.79 38.88
C THR A 90 -13.93 19.68 39.28
N MET A 91 -14.93 19.82 38.40
CA MET A 91 -16.14 20.60 38.66
C MET A 91 -17.01 19.99 39.76
N ASP A 92 -17.04 18.67 39.87
CA ASP A 92 -17.79 17.93 40.88
C ASP A 92 -17.18 18.06 42.29
N GLN A 93 -15.94 18.56 42.43
CA GLN A 93 -15.32 18.75 43.74
C GLN A 93 -15.94 19.93 44.49
N SER A 94 -16.47 19.69 45.68
CA SER A 94 -17.10 20.71 46.52
C SER A 94 -16.10 21.52 47.35
N ALA A 95 -14.89 21.02 47.55
CA ALA A 95 -13.87 21.64 48.37
C ALA A 95 -12.46 21.43 47.78
N ILE A 96 -11.53 22.30 48.16
CA ILE A 96 -10.11 22.13 47.84
C ILE A 96 -9.56 20.98 48.70
N PRO A 97 -8.98 19.92 48.11
CA PRO A 97 -8.39 18.83 48.87
C PRO A 97 -7.32 19.32 49.84
N GLY A 98 -7.46 18.97 51.13
CA GLY A 98 -6.50 19.33 52.17
C GLY A 98 -6.56 20.78 52.68
N ALA A 99 -7.49 21.60 52.18
CA ALA A 99 -7.68 22.95 52.70
C ALA A 99 -8.60 22.96 53.92
N ALA A 100 -8.28 23.80 54.90
CA ALA A 100 -9.19 24.08 56.01
C ALA A 100 -10.42 24.85 55.49
N ILE A 101 -11.60 24.50 56.00
CA ILE A 101 -12.87 25.18 55.70
C ILE A 101 -12.79 26.60 56.27
N LYS A 102 -13.05 27.62 55.45
CA LYS A 102 -13.09 29.01 55.89
C LYS A 102 -14.51 29.33 56.39
N ASN A 103 -14.63 30.12 57.44
CA ASN A 103 -15.95 30.49 57.99
C ASN A 103 -16.71 31.53 57.14
N ILE A 104 -16.13 31.96 56.00
CA ILE A 104 -16.75 32.93 55.07
C ILE A 104 -17.14 32.18 53.79
N PRO A 105 -18.44 31.89 53.57
CA PRO A 105 -18.89 31.03 52.47
C PRO A 105 -18.48 31.56 51.08
N LEU A 106 -18.63 32.87 50.84
CA LEU A 106 -18.33 33.49 49.56
C LEU A 106 -16.84 33.41 49.21
N GLU A 107 -15.96 33.67 50.18
CA GLU A 107 -14.51 33.56 49.97
C GLU A 107 -14.07 32.12 49.75
N GLN A 108 -14.73 31.16 50.41
CA GLN A 108 -14.46 29.75 50.20
C GLN A 108 -14.88 29.29 48.81
N GLU A 109 -16.05 29.72 48.32
CA GLU A 109 -16.51 29.42 46.97
C GLU A 109 -15.57 30.02 45.91
N VAL A 110 -15.18 31.29 46.05
CA VAL A 110 -14.21 31.93 45.15
C VAL A 110 -12.86 31.20 45.18
N ALA A 111 -12.40 30.76 46.35
CA ALA A 111 -11.16 29.99 46.46
C ALA A 111 -11.25 28.64 45.75
N VAL A 112 -12.36 27.90 45.93
CA VAL A 112 -12.62 26.63 45.24
C VAL A 112 -12.64 26.82 43.73
N LEU A 113 -13.34 27.84 43.22
CA LEU A 113 -13.41 28.13 41.79
C LEU A 113 -12.03 28.46 41.20
N LYS A 114 -11.23 29.30 41.88
CA LYS A 114 -9.85 29.62 41.46
C LYS A 114 -8.96 28.38 41.43
N TRP A 115 -9.11 27.51 42.43
CA TRP A 115 -8.39 26.24 42.47
C TRP A 115 -8.80 25.33 41.32
N LYS A 116 -10.11 25.15 41.06
CA LYS A 116 -10.63 24.36 39.93
C LYS A 116 -10.05 24.86 38.60
N LEU A 117 -10.08 26.17 38.38
CA LEU A 117 -9.49 26.81 37.20
C LEU A 117 -8.01 26.45 37.07
N THR A 118 -7.24 26.59 38.14
CA THR A 118 -5.79 26.31 38.15
C THR A 118 -5.49 24.84 37.83
N VAL A 119 -6.29 23.91 38.36
CA VAL A 119 -6.11 22.46 38.11
C VAL A 119 -6.43 22.13 36.65
N ILE A 120 -7.53 22.66 36.13
CA ILE A 120 -7.92 22.49 34.72
C ILE A 120 -6.85 23.08 33.79
N GLU A 121 -6.39 24.30 34.06
CA GLU A 121 -5.34 24.94 33.27
C GLU A 121 -4.07 24.09 33.25
N LYS A 122 -3.55 23.69 34.43
CA LYS A 122 -2.35 22.83 34.50
C LYS A 122 -2.50 21.53 33.72
N TYR A 123 -3.67 20.89 33.81
CA TYR A 123 -3.96 19.67 33.05
C TYR A 123 -3.97 19.93 31.54
N MET A 124 -4.63 21.00 31.09
CA MET A 124 -4.66 21.41 29.68
C MET A 124 -3.25 21.69 29.13
N LYS A 125 -2.39 22.36 29.90
CA LYS A 125 -0.99 22.60 29.52
C LYS A 125 -0.19 21.31 29.36
N GLY A 126 -0.48 20.28 30.15
CA GLY A 126 0.16 18.97 30.05
C GLY A 126 -0.29 18.14 28.85
N ILE A 127 -1.58 18.20 28.50
CA ILE A 127 -2.16 17.41 27.40
C ILE A 127 -1.91 18.05 26.02
N PHE A 128 -1.92 19.39 25.97
CA PHE A 128 -1.72 20.19 24.76
C PHE A 128 -0.58 21.20 24.95
N PRO A 129 0.67 20.75 24.99
CA PRO A 129 1.83 21.65 25.13
C PRO A 129 1.96 22.63 23.96
N GLU A 130 1.46 22.23 22.79
CA GLU A 130 1.56 22.99 21.52
C GLU A 130 0.63 24.21 21.49
N LEU A 131 -0.44 24.24 22.28
CA LEU A 131 -1.34 25.41 22.38
C LEU A 131 -0.70 26.62 23.07
N LEU A 132 0.46 26.44 23.73
CA LEU A 132 1.11 27.47 24.54
C LEU A 132 2.37 28.05 23.91
N ASN A 133 2.92 27.40 22.88
CA ASN A 133 4.07 27.87 22.13
C ASN A 133 3.75 27.79 20.63
N PRO A 134 3.07 28.82 20.07
CA PRO A 134 2.70 28.84 18.66
C PRO A 134 3.90 29.02 17.70
N GLU A 135 5.15 29.10 18.20
CA GLU A 135 6.36 29.38 17.41
C GLU A 135 7.26 28.15 17.17
N LYS A 136 6.71 26.94 17.06
CA LYS A 136 7.45 25.77 16.55
C LYS A 136 6.75 25.09 15.40
#